data_AF-A0A3D0VP99-F1
#
_entry.id   AF-A0A3D0VP99-F1
#
_cell.length_a   1.000
_cell.length_b   1.000
_cell.length_c   1.000
_cell.angle_alpha   90.00
_cell.angle_beta   90.00
_cell.angle_gamma   90.00
#
_symmetry.space_group_name_H-M   'P 1'
#
loop_
_entity.id
_entity.type
_entity.pdbx_description
1 polymer ?
#
loop_
_entity_poly.entity_id
_entity_poly.type
_entity_poly.pdbx_seq_one_letter_code
_entity_poly.pdbx_strand_id
1 'polypeptide(L)'
;MNRIFFNLVILIAGILLSCSKINETKDMKPLQDDLKPLMQEPKSYVCYRTSEPVNIDGMPAEQAWSKAEWTDLFIDIEGDLKSKPAQNTQVKMLWDNDYLYILAELEEENIWAYLDKHDEVVYFDNDFEIFIDPDNDAKNYFEYEVNAKGTVFDLFLPHPYRHSSYALHNWDFKGIKQAIKIDGTLNDGSDKDLKWTIELAIPFTDLSFGLDSGKPNVDKPWRINFSRVEWDVKWENGKYIKLTNSDGKPLPEHNWVWSPVGAISMHMPERYGYLKFSDKIAGTERETFVLSENEKLKNVLWAVFYRESVYFEKNKSYTDKLGKLGNDIKSLYDNKKYNLRIAASNNTFEATLKSTDGKMRMFITQEGSVVEPN
;
A
#
# COMPACT_ATOMS: atom_id res chain seq x y z
N MET A 1 33.11 59.89 41.89
CA MET A 1 31.90 59.07 41.63
C MET A 1 32.03 58.57 40.19
N ASN A 2 32.58 57.37 40.01
CA ASN A 2 32.95 56.80 38.72
C ASN A 2 31.70 56.37 37.94
N ARG A 3 31.62 56.71 36.64
CA ARG A 3 31.06 55.81 35.62
C ARG A 3 31.51 56.22 34.22
N ILE A 4 32.47 55.42 33.74
CA ILE A 4 32.95 55.28 32.37
C ILE A 4 31.81 54.69 31.53
N PHE A 5 31.48 55.31 30.40
CA PHE A 5 30.62 54.70 29.38
C PHE A 5 31.44 53.68 28.59
N PHE A 6 31.09 52.40 28.70
CA PHE A 6 31.63 51.32 27.89
C PHE A 6 30.47 50.60 27.18
N ASN A 7 30.77 50.17 25.96
CA ASN A 7 29.89 49.65 24.90
C ASN A 7 28.87 48.58 25.31
N LEU A 8 27.74 48.55 24.60
CA LEU A 8 27.12 47.27 24.21
C LEU A 8 26.55 47.36 22.79
N VAL A 9 27.28 46.74 21.86
CA VAL A 9 26.81 46.37 20.53
C VAL A 9 25.80 45.23 20.71
N ILE A 10 24.54 45.45 20.37
CA ILE A 10 23.54 44.38 20.32
C ILE A 10 23.68 43.71 18.94
N LEU A 11 24.35 42.56 18.94
CA LEU A 11 24.39 41.64 17.81
C LEU A 11 23.02 40.95 17.71
N ILE A 12 22.24 41.27 16.68
CA ILE A 12 21.02 40.53 16.35
C ILE A 12 21.45 39.19 15.74
N ALA A 13 21.55 38.16 16.56
CA ALA A 13 21.67 36.78 16.09
C ALA A 13 20.29 36.33 15.62
N GLY A 14 20.04 36.44 14.31
CA GLY A 14 18.91 35.77 13.67
C GLY A 14 19.10 34.26 13.82
N ILE A 15 18.27 33.65 14.66
CA ILE A 15 18.16 32.19 14.73
C ILE A 15 17.48 31.77 13.43
N LEU A 16 18.30 31.44 12.43
CA LEU A 16 17.91 30.60 11.31
C LEU A 16 17.54 29.25 11.92
N LEU A 17 16.24 29.05 12.19
CA LEU A 17 15.65 27.73 12.32
C LEU A 17 15.89 27.03 10.98
N SER A 18 17.00 26.31 10.93
CA SER A 18 17.27 25.29 9.94
C SER A 18 16.03 24.41 9.86
N CYS A 19 15.25 24.55 8.80
CA CYS A 19 14.38 23.48 8.32
C CYS A 19 15.28 22.28 8.05
N SER A 20 15.50 21.46 9.07
CA SER A 20 15.86 20.06 8.87
C SER A 20 14.67 19.46 8.14
N LYS A 21 14.76 19.42 6.81
CA LYS A 21 13.97 18.47 6.02
C LYS A 21 14.22 17.12 6.68
N ILE A 22 13.20 16.59 7.34
CA ILE A 22 13.17 15.20 7.74
C ILE A 22 13.06 14.44 6.42
N ASN A 23 14.20 14.22 5.77
CA ASN A 23 14.35 13.15 4.81
C ASN A 23 14.62 11.90 5.63
N GLU A 24 13.60 11.39 6.32
CA GLU A 24 13.64 9.97 6.66
C GLU A 24 13.40 9.24 5.33
N THR A 25 14.49 8.76 4.73
CA THR A 25 14.36 7.69 3.76
C THR A 25 13.76 6.53 4.55
N LYS A 26 12.51 6.15 4.25
CA LYS A 26 11.99 4.82 4.62
C LYS A 26 12.89 3.82 3.91
N ASP A 27 14.04 3.50 4.50
CA ASP A 27 14.90 2.44 4.02
C ASP A 27 14.09 1.16 4.23
N MET A 28 13.68 0.54 3.12
CA MET A 28 13.04 -0.77 3.15
C MET A 28 13.91 -1.69 4.01
N LYS A 29 13.34 -2.29 5.06
CA LYS A 29 14.05 -3.31 5.83
C LYS A 29 14.61 -4.34 4.86
N PRO A 30 15.88 -4.78 4.99
CA PRO A 30 16.46 -5.75 4.08
C PRO A 30 15.51 -6.94 3.93
N LEU A 31 15.27 -7.36 2.68
CA LEU A 31 14.42 -8.52 2.43
C LEU A 31 14.98 -9.72 3.19
N GLN A 32 14.11 -10.45 3.88
CA GLN A 32 14.51 -11.66 4.59
C GLN A 32 15.06 -12.70 3.60
N ASP A 33 15.97 -13.56 4.07
CA ASP A 33 16.54 -14.62 3.23
C ASP A 33 15.48 -15.63 2.74
N ASP A 34 14.36 -15.77 3.45
CA ASP A 34 13.23 -16.60 3.03
C ASP A 34 12.27 -15.76 2.15
N LEU A 35 12.08 -16.16 0.89
CA LEU A 35 11.13 -15.51 -0.01
C LEU A 35 9.67 -15.91 0.26
N LYS A 36 9.41 -16.99 1.01
CA LYS A 36 8.05 -17.51 1.17
C LYS A 36 7.02 -16.45 1.57
N PRO A 37 7.30 -15.54 2.53
CA PRO A 37 6.35 -14.49 2.88
C PRO A 37 5.97 -13.59 1.70
N LEU A 38 6.93 -13.30 0.81
CA LEU A 38 6.74 -12.46 -0.38
C LEU A 38 6.09 -13.21 -1.55
N MET A 39 6.12 -14.54 -1.56
CA MET A 39 5.65 -15.38 -2.67
C MET A 39 4.23 -15.95 -2.43
N GLN A 40 3.48 -15.36 -1.50
CA GLN A 40 2.08 -15.70 -1.28
C GLN A 40 1.23 -15.27 -2.49
N GLU A 41 0.19 -16.05 -2.83
CA GLU A 41 -0.77 -15.66 -3.87
C GLU A 41 -1.57 -14.45 -3.34
N PRO A 42 -1.51 -13.26 -3.99
CA PRO A 42 -2.24 -12.10 -3.53
C PRO A 42 -3.75 -12.36 -3.52
N LYS A 43 -4.46 -11.73 -2.58
CA LYS A 43 -5.93 -11.83 -2.52
C LYS A 43 -6.56 -11.21 -3.75
N SER A 44 -7.84 -11.50 -3.98
CA SER A 44 -8.58 -10.91 -5.10
C SER A 44 -10.00 -10.53 -4.72
N TYR A 45 -10.54 -9.54 -5.41
CA TYR A 45 -11.88 -9.03 -5.21
C TYR A 45 -12.55 -8.74 -6.56
N VAL A 46 -13.82 -9.13 -6.71
CA VAL A 46 -14.62 -8.80 -7.88
C VAL A 46 -15.46 -7.55 -7.56
N CYS A 47 -15.12 -6.44 -8.20
CA CYS A 47 -15.80 -5.16 -8.07
C CYS A 47 -16.97 -5.09 -9.05
N TYR A 48 -18.19 -5.18 -8.53
CA TYR A 48 -19.41 -5.12 -9.32
C TYR A 48 -19.91 -3.69 -9.49
N ARG A 49 -20.71 -3.48 -10.54
CA ARG A 49 -21.39 -2.21 -10.73
C ARG A 49 -22.45 -1.99 -9.67
N THR A 50 -22.62 -0.74 -9.23
CA THR A 50 -23.83 -0.34 -8.52
C THR A 50 -25.00 -0.15 -9.50
N SER A 51 -26.23 -0.43 -9.05
CA SER A 51 -27.48 -0.14 -9.79
C SER A 51 -28.11 1.21 -9.42
N GLU A 52 -27.57 1.88 -8.41
CA GLU A 52 -28.10 3.11 -7.85
C GLU A 52 -26.96 4.08 -7.51
N PRO A 53 -27.22 5.40 -7.46
CA PRO A 53 -26.24 6.35 -6.96
C PRO A 53 -25.84 6.01 -5.52
N VAL A 54 -24.54 6.11 -5.22
CA VAL A 54 -24.02 5.95 -3.86
C VAL A 54 -23.87 7.34 -3.23
N ASN A 55 -24.53 7.58 -2.10
CA ASN A 55 -24.39 8.82 -1.35
C ASN A 55 -23.25 8.66 -0.34
N ILE A 56 -22.22 9.49 -0.45
CA ILE A 56 -21.04 9.39 0.42
C ILE A 56 -21.33 10.12 1.73
N ASP A 57 -21.81 9.39 2.73
CA ASP A 57 -22.17 9.88 4.06
C ASP A 57 -21.56 9.08 5.22
N GLY A 58 -20.76 8.04 4.90
CA GLY A 58 -20.06 7.22 5.88
C GLY A 58 -20.91 6.07 6.39
N MET A 59 -22.08 5.81 5.79
CA MET A 59 -22.99 4.75 6.18
C MET A 59 -23.31 3.83 4.99
N PRO A 60 -23.27 2.51 5.16
CA PRO A 60 -23.64 1.58 4.09
C PRO A 60 -25.17 1.40 3.97
N ALA A 61 -25.90 2.49 3.78
CA ALA A 61 -27.37 2.47 3.77
C ALA A 61 -27.95 1.99 2.42
N GLU A 62 -27.21 2.15 1.34
CA GLU A 62 -27.59 1.77 -0.01
C GLU A 62 -27.76 0.25 -0.14
N GLN A 63 -28.74 -0.15 -0.96
CA GLN A 63 -28.97 -1.55 -1.25
C GLN A 63 -27.77 -2.17 -1.99
N ALA A 64 -27.06 -1.39 -2.81
CA ALA A 64 -25.84 -1.81 -3.48
C ALA A 64 -24.77 -2.31 -2.48
N TRP A 65 -24.54 -1.60 -1.37
CA TRP A 65 -23.60 -2.01 -0.33
C TRP A 65 -23.99 -3.34 0.33
N SER A 66 -25.30 -3.57 0.51
CA SER A 66 -25.79 -4.84 1.08
C SER A 66 -25.53 -6.05 0.18
N LYS A 67 -25.33 -5.82 -1.13
CA LYS A 67 -25.08 -6.86 -2.16
C LYS A 67 -23.60 -7.02 -2.51
N ALA A 68 -22.76 -6.04 -2.17
CA ALA A 68 -21.31 -6.18 -2.28
C ALA A 68 -20.80 -7.14 -1.20
N GLU A 69 -19.85 -8.00 -1.56
CA GLU A 69 -19.19 -8.91 -0.63
C GLU A 69 -18.15 -8.14 0.20
N TRP A 70 -17.95 -8.51 1.46
CA TRP A 70 -16.78 -8.03 2.20
C TRP A 70 -15.51 -8.69 1.67
N THR A 71 -14.39 -7.99 1.74
CA THR A 71 -13.08 -8.63 1.72
C THR A 71 -12.93 -9.59 2.90
N ASP A 72 -11.98 -10.52 2.83
CA ASP A 72 -11.47 -11.15 4.03
C ASP A 72 -11.00 -10.10 5.04
N LEU A 73 -11.04 -10.45 6.32
CA LEU A 73 -10.46 -9.66 7.40
C LEU A 73 -8.98 -9.39 7.15
N PHE A 74 -8.54 -8.21 7.61
CA PHE A 74 -7.14 -7.83 7.56
C PHE A 74 -6.30 -8.77 8.43
N ILE A 75 -5.05 -8.96 8.01
CA ILE A 75 -4.04 -9.74 8.73
C ILE A 75 -2.76 -8.91 8.84
N ASP A 76 -1.76 -9.38 9.57
CA ASP A 76 -0.47 -8.71 9.59
C ASP A 76 0.16 -8.63 8.19
N ILE A 77 0.88 -7.55 7.89
CA ILE A 77 1.55 -7.33 6.60
C ILE A 77 2.54 -8.43 6.24
N GLU A 78 3.15 -9.10 7.23
CA GLU A 78 4.05 -10.23 7.06
C GLU A 78 3.30 -11.59 6.96
N GLY A 79 1.96 -11.56 6.93
CA GLY A 79 1.09 -12.75 6.85
C GLY A 79 1.06 -13.54 8.15
N ASP A 80 1.07 -14.87 8.05
CA ASP A 80 0.97 -15.78 9.20
C ASP A 80 2.23 -15.80 10.10
N LEU A 81 3.24 -14.96 9.82
CA LEU A 81 4.42 -14.80 10.67
C LEU A 81 4.10 -14.10 12.00
N LYS A 82 2.97 -13.39 12.07
CA LYS A 82 2.48 -12.68 13.26
C LYS A 82 1.08 -13.15 13.64
N SER A 83 0.66 -12.80 14.85
CA SER A 83 -0.72 -13.01 15.27
C SER A 83 -1.69 -12.19 14.42
N LYS A 84 -2.91 -12.68 14.27
CA LYS A 84 -3.98 -11.90 13.65
C LYS A 84 -4.25 -10.61 14.44
N PRO A 85 -4.71 -9.54 13.75
CA PRO A 85 -5.15 -8.31 14.39
C PRO A 85 -6.13 -8.56 15.54
N ALA A 86 -6.04 -7.72 16.58
CA ALA A 86 -6.96 -7.79 17.71
C ALA A 86 -8.32 -7.15 17.40
N GLN A 87 -8.37 -6.26 16.42
CA GLN A 87 -9.57 -5.52 16.02
C GLN A 87 -9.79 -5.74 14.53
N ASN A 88 -11.01 -6.09 14.12
CA ASN A 88 -11.28 -6.45 12.74
C ASN A 88 -11.23 -5.22 11.82
N THR A 89 -10.80 -5.44 10.59
CA THR A 89 -10.90 -4.45 9.51
C THR A 89 -11.23 -5.17 8.21
N GLN A 90 -12.17 -4.62 7.45
CA GLN A 90 -12.66 -5.18 6.19
C GLN A 90 -13.20 -4.09 5.28
N VAL A 91 -13.24 -4.38 3.98
CA VAL A 91 -13.58 -3.41 2.93
C VAL A 91 -14.63 -3.99 1.98
N LYS A 92 -15.51 -3.13 1.47
CA LYS A 92 -16.37 -3.38 0.31
C LYS A 92 -15.99 -2.43 -0.82
N MET A 93 -16.11 -2.92 -2.04
CA MET A 93 -15.89 -2.12 -3.25
C MET A 93 -17.01 -2.31 -4.25
N LEU A 94 -17.38 -1.20 -4.89
CA LEU A 94 -18.33 -1.08 -5.99
C LEU A 94 -17.76 -0.10 -7.03
N TRP A 95 -18.33 -0.06 -8.23
CA TRP A 95 -17.96 0.96 -9.22
C TRP A 95 -19.14 1.39 -10.10
N ASP A 96 -18.99 2.53 -10.78
CA ASP A 96 -19.88 2.95 -11.86
C ASP A 96 -19.09 3.52 -13.06
N ASN A 97 -19.66 4.44 -13.85
CA ASN A 97 -18.95 5.00 -15.00
C ASN A 97 -17.87 6.03 -14.64
N ASP A 98 -17.93 6.57 -13.42
CA ASP A 98 -17.22 7.76 -13.01
C ASP A 98 -16.36 7.49 -11.77
N TYR A 99 -16.79 6.59 -10.88
CA TYR A 99 -16.17 6.36 -9.58
C TYR A 99 -15.84 4.88 -9.31
N LEU A 100 -14.73 4.68 -8.61
CA LEU A 100 -14.51 3.55 -7.72
C LEU A 100 -15.04 3.93 -6.33
N TYR A 101 -15.94 3.12 -5.78
CA TYR A 101 -16.49 3.29 -4.44
C TYR A 101 -15.84 2.31 -3.47
N ILE A 102 -15.46 2.82 -2.29
CA ILE A 102 -14.81 2.04 -1.24
C ILE A 102 -15.52 2.32 0.08
N LEU A 103 -15.88 1.27 0.79
CA LEU A 103 -16.40 1.35 2.15
C LEU A 103 -15.52 0.48 3.05
N ALA A 104 -14.86 1.09 4.03
CA ALA A 104 -14.05 0.39 5.02
C ALA A 104 -14.70 0.45 6.40
N GLU A 105 -14.72 -0.67 7.11
CA GLU A 105 -15.17 -0.77 8.50
C GLU A 105 -13.99 -1.21 9.36
N LEU A 106 -13.67 -0.40 10.37
CA LEU A 106 -12.57 -0.62 11.30
C LEU A 106 -13.17 -0.72 12.71
N GLU A 107 -13.18 -1.91 13.30
CA GLU A 107 -13.42 -2.05 14.74
C GLU A 107 -12.27 -1.36 15.48
N GLU A 108 -12.61 -0.50 16.44
CA GLU A 108 -11.65 0.26 17.22
C GLU A 108 -12.27 0.60 18.57
N GLU A 109 -11.63 0.13 19.64
CA GLU A 109 -12.02 0.40 21.02
C GLU A 109 -11.52 1.74 21.53
N ASN A 110 -10.49 2.32 20.89
CA ASN A 110 -9.85 3.56 21.30
C ASN A 110 -9.68 4.47 20.08
N ILE A 111 -10.73 5.17 19.68
CA ILE A 111 -10.69 6.01 18.47
C ILE A 111 -9.99 7.32 18.81
N TRP A 112 -8.83 7.55 18.20
CA TRP A 112 -8.06 8.76 18.38
C TRP A 112 -7.48 9.27 17.06
N ALA A 113 -7.40 10.58 16.96
CA ALA A 113 -6.77 11.29 15.84
C ALA A 113 -6.44 12.71 16.30
N TYR A 114 -5.16 13.09 16.27
CA TYR A 114 -4.71 14.42 16.65
C TYR A 114 -4.32 15.27 15.46
N LEU A 115 -3.85 14.67 14.36
CA LEU A 115 -3.50 15.37 13.14
C LEU A 115 -4.76 15.88 12.43
N ASP A 116 -4.71 17.13 11.98
CA ASP A 116 -5.88 17.84 11.44
C ASP A 116 -5.60 18.68 10.20
N LYS A 117 -4.36 18.68 9.68
CA LYS A 117 -4.02 19.37 8.44
C LYS A 117 -3.75 18.37 7.33
N HIS A 118 -4.30 18.69 6.16
CA HIS A 118 -3.99 18.00 4.92
C HIS A 118 -2.47 17.94 4.69
N ASP A 119 -1.99 16.82 4.19
CA ASP A 119 -0.57 16.51 3.93
C ASP A 119 0.34 16.46 5.18
N GLU A 120 -0.23 16.42 6.39
CA GLU A 120 0.51 15.90 7.53
C GLU A 120 0.67 14.39 7.37
N VAL A 121 1.86 13.87 7.69
CA VAL A 121 2.16 12.44 7.65
C VAL A 121 1.25 11.71 8.63
N VAL A 122 0.13 11.15 8.14
CA VAL A 122 -1.04 10.87 8.97
C VAL A 122 -0.90 9.57 9.78
N TYR A 123 -0.04 8.64 9.36
CA TYR A 123 0.30 7.42 10.12
C TYR A 123 0.90 7.67 11.52
N PHE A 124 1.19 8.91 11.91
CA PHE A 124 1.48 9.21 13.32
C PHE A 124 0.22 9.16 14.21
N ASP A 125 -0.98 9.16 13.65
CA ASP A 125 -2.22 8.68 14.28
C ASP A 125 -2.48 7.21 13.90
N ASN A 126 -3.58 6.61 14.37
CA ASN A 126 -4.13 5.45 13.68
C ASN A 126 -4.76 5.92 12.36
N ASP A 127 -4.54 5.21 11.27
CA ASP A 127 -5.06 5.57 9.96
C ASP A 127 -5.52 4.34 9.15
N PHE A 128 -6.15 4.64 8.02
CA PHE A 128 -6.49 3.69 6.98
C PHE A 128 -5.88 4.16 5.66
N GLU A 129 -5.18 3.26 4.99
CA GLU A 129 -4.43 3.54 3.78
C GLU A 129 -4.98 2.72 2.60
N ILE A 130 -4.95 3.31 1.41
CA ILE A 130 -5.38 2.71 0.14
C ILE A 130 -4.25 2.87 -0.86
N PHE A 131 -3.88 1.77 -1.51
CA PHE A 131 -2.83 1.73 -2.53
C PHE A 131 -3.39 1.19 -3.83
N ILE A 132 -3.26 1.94 -4.94
CA ILE A 132 -3.89 1.59 -6.23
C ILE A 132 -2.88 1.68 -7.36
N ASP A 133 -2.70 0.57 -8.09
CA ASP A 133 -2.01 0.50 -9.39
C ASP A 133 -3.07 0.13 -10.47
N PRO A 134 -3.54 1.12 -11.27
CA PRO A 134 -4.63 0.95 -12.24
C PRO A 134 -4.31 0.14 -13.51
N ASP A 135 -3.10 -0.38 -13.69
CA ASP A 135 -2.75 -1.15 -14.90
C ASP A 135 -2.00 -2.46 -14.63
N ASN A 136 -1.76 -2.78 -13.35
CA ASN A 136 -1.10 -4.01 -12.91
C ASN A 136 0.30 -4.16 -13.51
N ASP A 137 1.01 -3.04 -13.68
CA ASP A 137 2.39 -3.02 -14.15
C ASP A 137 3.42 -2.94 -13.00
N ALA A 138 2.96 -2.66 -11.79
CA ALA A 138 3.74 -2.51 -10.56
C ALA A 138 4.84 -1.44 -10.63
N LYS A 139 4.69 -0.43 -11.51
CA LYS A 139 5.63 0.68 -11.67
C LYS A 139 5.17 1.95 -10.98
N ASN A 140 3.91 2.30 -11.08
CA ASN A 140 3.41 3.53 -10.50
C ASN A 140 2.10 3.25 -9.78
N TYR A 141 1.84 4.01 -8.73
CA TYR A 141 0.65 3.81 -7.91
C TYR A 141 0.31 5.06 -7.13
N PHE A 142 -0.95 5.09 -6.71
CA PHE A 142 -1.53 6.12 -5.88
C PHE A 142 -1.60 5.63 -4.45
N GLU A 143 -1.45 6.56 -3.52
CA GLU A 143 -1.55 6.34 -2.09
C GLU A 143 -2.51 7.37 -1.50
N TYR A 144 -3.44 6.89 -0.68
CA TYR A 144 -4.40 7.70 0.07
C TYR A 144 -4.42 7.19 1.50
N GLU A 145 -4.11 8.06 2.46
CA GLU A 145 -4.18 7.77 3.89
C GLU A 145 -5.22 8.70 4.54
N VAL A 146 -5.97 8.18 5.51
CA VAL A 146 -6.95 8.97 6.26
C VAL A 146 -7.05 8.52 7.72
N ASN A 147 -7.07 9.47 8.67
CA ASN A 147 -7.35 9.17 10.08
C ASN A 147 -8.85 9.31 10.42
N ALA A 148 -9.21 8.99 11.66
CA ALA A 148 -10.59 9.08 12.14
C ALA A 148 -11.21 10.50 12.12
N LYS A 149 -10.41 11.57 11.92
CA LYS A 149 -10.93 12.93 11.70
C LYS A 149 -11.28 13.22 10.24
N GLY A 150 -10.89 12.35 9.31
CA GLY A 150 -10.94 12.63 7.88
C GLY A 150 -9.77 13.47 7.38
N THR A 151 -8.69 13.58 8.14
CA THR A 151 -7.45 14.23 7.70
C THR A 151 -6.78 13.35 6.68
N VAL A 152 -6.49 13.90 5.50
CA VAL A 152 -5.95 13.16 4.36
C VAL A 152 -4.47 13.45 4.16
N PHE A 153 -3.74 12.40 3.81
CA PHE A 153 -2.43 12.47 3.19
C PHE A 153 -2.50 11.65 1.90
N ASP A 154 -2.25 12.27 0.76
CA ASP A 154 -2.27 11.58 -0.52
C ASP A 154 -1.04 11.93 -1.37
N LEU A 155 -0.65 10.97 -2.21
CA LEU A 155 0.47 11.16 -3.10
C LEU A 155 0.42 10.20 -4.28
N PHE A 156 1.21 10.54 -5.29
CA PHE A 156 1.51 9.65 -6.39
C PHE A 156 2.99 9.25 -6.38
N LEU A 157 3.24 7.97 -6.59
CA LEU A 157 4.59 7.47 -6.83
C LEU A 157 4.77 7.12 -8.31
N PRO A 158 5.61 7.87 -9.05
CA PRO A 158 5.93 7.52 -10.44
C PRO A 158 6.79 6.26 -10.54
N HIS A 159 7.48 5.88 -9.45
CA HIS A 159 8.26 4.66 -9.32
C HIS A 159 8.20 4.18 -7.87
N PRO A 160 8.26 2.87 -7.57
CA PRO A 160 8.22 2.39 -6.20
C PRO A 160 9.52 2.72 -5.47
N TYR A 161 9.49 2.82 -4.13
CA TYR A 161 10.63 3.34 -3.36
C TYR A 161 11.94 2.55 -3.52
N ARG A 162 11.85 1.29 -3.94
CA ARG A 162 13.00 0.46 -4.32
C ARG A 162 13.85 1.04 -5.47
N HIS A 163 13.33 1.98 -6.26
CA HIS A 163 14.06 2.69 -7.32
C HIS A 163 14.46 4.11 -6.92
N SER A 164 13.62 4.81 -6.16
CA SER A 164 13.90 6.18 -5.73
C SER A 164 13.03 6.57 -4.55
N SER A 165 13.51 7.44 -3.66
CA SER A 165 12.70 8.04 -2.60
C SER A 165 11.73 9.13 -3.11
N TYR A 166 11.52 9.26 -4.42
CA TYR A 166 10.72 10.35 -5.00
C TYR A 166 9.24 9.97 -5.02
N ALA A 167 8.47 10.53 -4.08
CA ALA A 167 7.02 10.64 -4.16
C ALA A 167 6.63 12.08 -4.52
N LEU A 168 5.53 12.23 -5.27
CA LEU A 168 4.95 13.53 -5.58
C LEU A 168 3.93 13.89 -4.50
N HIS A 169 4.42 14.40 -3.36
CA HIS A 169 3.60 14.89 -2.24
C HIS A 169 2.76 16.15 -2.55
N ASN A 170 2.87 16.69 -3.76
CA ASN A 170 2.11 17.85 -4.22
C ASN A 170 1.01 17.46 -5.22
N TRP A 171 0.81 16.16 -5.39
CA TRP A 171 -0.28 15.58 -6.14
C TRP A 171 -1.36 15.16 -5.14
N ASP A 172 -2.62 15.45 -5.44
CA ASP A 172 -3.74 15.17 -4.54
C ASP A 172 -4.93 14.64 -5.36
N PHE A 173 -5.78 13.84 -4.74
CA PHE A 173 -7.08 13.43 -5.27
C PHE A 173 -8.07 14.61 -5.31
N LYS A 174 -8.22 15.25 -6.47
CA LYS A 174 -8.97 16.51 -6.61
C LYS A 174 -10.49 16.35 -6.55
N GLY A 175 -11.02 15.21 -6.96
CA GLY A 175 -12.45 14.96 -7.06
C GLY A 175 -12.97 13.88 -6.12
N ILE A 176 -12.13 13.36 -5.22
CA ILE A 176 -12.55 12.38 -4.22
C ILE A 176 -13.65 12.96 -3.32
N LYS A 177 -14.66 12.15 -3.08
CA LYS A 177 -15.67 12.40 -2.04
C LYS A 177 -15.36 11.46 -0.88
N GLN A 178 -15.36 11.98 0.33
CA GLN A 178 -15.14 11.19 1.54
C GLN A 178 -16.16 11.52 2.63
N ALA A 179 -16.48 10.52 3.43
CA ALA A 179 -17.20 10.69 4.67
C ALA A 179 -16.69 9.70 5.72
N ILE A 180 -16.55 10.19 6.96
CA ILE A 180 -16.14 9.41 8.11
C ILE A 180 -17.29 9.36 9.10
N LYS A 181 -17.60 8.16 9.59
CA LYS A 181 -18.59 7.95 10.66
C LYS A 181 -17.93 7.25 11.84
N ILE A 182 -18.06 7.84 13.02
CA ILE A 182 -17.62 7.23 14.29
C ILE A 182 -18.84 6.70 15.04
N ASP A 183 -18.72 5.46 15.53
CA ASP A 183 -19.60 4.83 16.50
C ASP A 183 -18.82 4.70 17.83
N GLY A 184 -18.82 5.79 18.58
CA GLY A 184 -17.92 6.03 19.70
C GLY A 184 -17.70 7.53 19.98
N THR A 185 -16.65 7.83 20.75
CA THR A 185 -16.25 9.15 21.20
C THR A 185 -14.78 9.42 20.81
N LEU A 186 -14.58 10.25 19.78
CA LEU A 186 -13.24 10.59 19.32
C LEU A 186 -12.39 11.26 20.41
N ASN A 187 -11.18 10.73 20.62
CA ASN A 187 -10.18 11.23 21.58
C ASN A 187 -10.62 11.21 23.05
N ASP A 188 -11.48 10.25 23.43
CA ASP A 188 -11.87 10.03 24.83
C ASP A 188 -11.50 8.61 25.27
N GLY A 189 -10.49 8.47 26.13
CA GLY A 189 -10.11 7.17 26.69
C GLY A 189 -10.80 6.83 28.00
N SER A 190 -11.87 7.56 28.36
CA SER A 190 -12.71 7.23 29.53
C SER A 190 -13.82 6.22 29.20
N ASP A 191 -14.12 5.99 27.93
CA ASP A 191 -15.04 4.99 27.42
C ASP A 191 -14.35 4.00 26.46
N LYS A 192 -15.18 3.20 25.78
CA LYS A 192 -14.77 2.22 24.79
C LYS A 192 -15.64 2.38 23.57
N ASP A 193 -14.97 2.57 22.44
CA ASP A 193 -15.60 2.74 21.15
C ASP A 193 -15.95 1.40 20.52
N LEU A 194 -16.73 1.44 19.44
CA LEU A 194 -17.08 0.25 18.68
C LEU A 194 -16.31 0.18 17.37
N LYS A 195 -16.40 1.25 16.58
CA LYS A 195 -15.82 1.30 15.24
C LYS A 195 -15.83 2.70 14.65
N TRP A 196 -15.10 2.84 13.56
CA TRP A 196 -15.30 3.91 12.60
C TRP A 196 -15.41 3.36 11.18
N THR A 197 -16.07 4.12 10.32
CA THR A 197 -16.37 3.75 8.94
C THR A 197 -15.89 4.86 8.02
N ILE A 198 -15.28 4.45 6.92
CA ILE A 198 -14.82 5.33 5.85
C ILE A 198 -15.63 4.98 4.61
N GLU A 199 -16.23 5.98 3.97
CA GLU A 199 -16.87 5.81 2.68
C GLU A 199 -16.28 6.80 1.68
N LEU A 200 -15.88 6.29 0.51
CA LEU A 200 -15.20 7.04 -0.53
C LEU A 200 -15.86 6.85 -1.89
N ALA A 201 -15.86 7.91 -2.69
CA ALA A 201 -16.00 7.83 -4.14
C ALA A 201 -14.77 8.47 -4.79
N ILE A 202 -13.90 7.64 -5.37
CA ILE A 202 -12.68 8.06 -6.05
C ILE A 202 -12.98 8.16 -7.54
N PRO A 203 -12.92 9.36 -8.15
CA PRO A 203 -13.18 9.48 -9.58
C PRO A 203 -12.05 8.86 -10.38
N PHE A 204 -12.37 8.17 -11.47
CA PHE A 204 -11.36 7.54 -12.34
C PHE A 204 -10.37 8.54 -12.94
N THR A 205 -10.78 9.80 -13.10
CA THR A 205 -9.89 10.87 -13.56
C THR A 205 -8.74 11.14 -12.60
N ASP A 206 -8.93 10.92 -11.29
CA ASP A 206 -7.85 11.07 -10.31
C ASP A 206 -6.93 9.85 -10.32
N LEU A 207 -7.38 8.69 -10.81
CA LEU A 207 -6.60 7.46 -10.94
C LEU A 207 -5.94 7.34 -12.32
N SER A 208 -5.60 8.49 -12.92
CA SER A 208 -5.01 8.55 -14.25
C SER A 208 -3.86 9.55 -14.31
N PHE A 209 -2.86 9.24 -15.13
CA PHE A 209 -1.82 10.19 -15.50
C PHE A 209 -1.74 10.33 -17.02
N GLY A 210 -1.56 11.57 -17.50
CA GLY A 210 -1.45 11.88 -18.91
C GLY A 210 -2.79 12.02 -19.62
N LEU A 211 -2.98 11.27 -20.72
CA LEU A 211 -4.16 11.36 -21.59
C LEU A 211 -5.15 10.19 -21.38
N ASP A 212 -4.87 9.30 -20.43
CA ASP A 212 -5.79 8.22 -20.07
C ASP A 212 -6.98 8.79 -19.28
N SER A 213 -8.16 8.20 -19.48
CA SER A 213 -9.36 8.49 -18.69
C SER A 213 -9.34 7.83 -17.31
N GLY A 214 -8.42 6.89 -17.06
CA GLY A 214 -8.35 6.08 -15.84
C GLY A 214 -9.49 5.08 -15.70
N LYS A 215 -10.36 4.96 -16.71
CA LYS A 215 -11.49 4.04 -16.67
C LYS A 215 -11.00 2.59 -16.69
N PRO A 216 -11.56 1.73 -15.82
CA PRO A 216 -11.10 0.36 -15.74
C PRO A 216 -11.43 -0.40 -17.02
N ASN A 217 -10.52 -1.28 -17.41
CA ASN A 217 -10.78 -2.29 -18.42
C ASN A 217 -11.20 -3.59 -17.71
N VAL A 218 -12.43 -4.05 -17.92
CA VAL A 218 -12.98 -5.24 -17.24
C VAL A 218 -12.21 -6.53 -17.53
N ASP A 219 -11.42 -6.58 -18.61
CA ASP A 219 -10.55 -7.71 -18.96
C ASP A 219 -9.17 -7.64 -18.28
N LYS A 220 -8.81 -6.49 -17.69
CA LYS A 220 -7.51 -6.27 -17.06
C LYS A 220 -7.71 -5.89 -15.59
N PRO A 221 -7.34 -6.76 -14.64
CA PRO A 221 -7.46 -6.44 -13.23
C PRO A 221 -6.49 -5.32 -12.85
N TRP A 222 -6.91 -4.47 -11.92
CA TRP A 222 -6.00 -3.57 -11.23
C TRP A 222 -5.29 -4.27 -10.08
N ARG A 223 -4.28 -3.61 -9.54
CA ARG A 223 -3.71 -3.89 -8.24
C ARG A 223 -4.29 -2.93 -7.22
N ILE A 224 -4.79 -3.46 -6.12
CA ILE A 224 -5.24 -2.66 -4.98
C ILE A 224 -4.86 -3.34 -3.68
N ASN A 225 -4.50 -2.55 -2.67
CA ASN A 225 -4.41 -3.04 -1.32
C ASN A 225 -4.84 -1.98 -0.32
N PHE A 226 -5.06 -2.44 0.90
CA PHE A 226 -5.50 -1.62 2.02
C PHE A 226 -4.63 -1.93 3.21
N SER A 227 -4.33 -0.91 4.00
CA SER A 227 -3.59 -1.01 5.25
C SER A 227 -4.30 -0.24 6.35
N ARG A 228 -4.08 -0.66 7.59
CA ARG A 228 -4.41 0.07 8.80
C ARG A 228 -3.12 0.14 9.61
N VAL A 229 -2.65 1.35 9.86
CA VAL A 229 -1.60 1.58 10.85
C VAL A 229 -2.25 1.69 12.22
N GLU A 230 -1.79 0.86 13.14
CA GLU A 230 -2.33 0.77 14.49
C GLU A 230 -1.21 0.95 15.52
N TRP A 231 -1.38 1.89 16.45
CA TRP A 231 -0.44 2.10 17.54
C TRP A 231 -1.01 1.58 18.87
N ASP A 232 -0.17 0.86 19.60
CA ASP A 232 -0.48 0.57 21.01
C ASP A 232 -0.45 1.87 21.81
N VAL A 233 -1.57 2.25 22.42
CA VAL A 233 -1.72 3.50 23.19
C VAL A 233 -2.21 3.24 24.61
N LYS A 234 -1.97 4.21 25.50
CA LYS A 234 -2.60 4.32 26.82
C LYS A 234 -3.29 5.66 26.97
N TRP A 235 -4.38 5.69 27.74
CA TRP A 235 -5.02 6.94 28.15
C TRP A 235 -4.33 7.53 29.38
N GLU A 236 -3.82 8.76 29.27
CA GLU A 236 -3.13 9.44 30.37
C GLU A 236 -3.31 10.97 30.23
N ASN A 237 -3.65 11.64 31.34
CA ASN A 237 -3.81 13.10 31.39
C ASN A 237 -4.75 13.68 30.31
N GLY A 238 -5.82 12.98 29.98
CA GLY A 238 -6.81 13.44 28.99
C GLY A 238 -6.37 13.26 27.54
N LYS A 239 -5.38 12.41 27.26
CA LYS A 239 -4.90 12.12 25.91
C LYS A 239 -4.46 10.66 25.77
N TYR A 240 -4.62 10.11 24.57
CA TYR A 240 -3.92 8.90 24.15
C TYR A 240 -2.43 9.18 23.92
N ILE A 241 -1.58 8.36 24.52
CA ILE A 241 -0.13 8.40 24.41
C ILE A 241 0.34 7.03 23.92
N LYS A 242 1.14 7.01 22.85
CA LYS A 242 1.77 5.79 22.35
C LYS A 242 2.61 5.12 23.43
N LEU A 243 2.49 3.80 23.55
CA LEU A 243 3.35 3.01 24.41
C LEU A 243 4.79 3.13 23.93
N THR A 244 5.72 3.14 24.88
CA THR A 244 7.14 3.29 24.60
C THR A 244 7.94 2.12 25.16
N ASN A 245 9.06 1.81 24.52
CA ASN A 245 10.06 0.89 25.06
C ASN A 245 10.82 1.50 26.26
N SER A 246 11.78 0.76 26.81
CA SER A 246 12.62 1.20 27.94
C SER A 246 13.44 2.46 27.68
N ASP A 247 13.71 2.78 26.41
CA ASP A 247 14.49 3.94 25.99
C ASP A 247 13.61 5.17 25.72
N GLY A 248 12.29 5.06 25.97
CA GLY A 248 11.32 6.13 25.74
C GLY A 248 10.93 6.33 24.27
N LYS A 249 11.31 5.42 23.37
CA LYS A 249 10.87 5.46 21.97
C LYS A 249 9.52 4.76 21.83
N PRO A 250 8.60 5.23 20.97
CA PRO A 250 7.36 4.49 20.67
C PRO A 250 7.66 3.04 20.29
N LEU A 251 6.81 2.12 20.74
CA LEU A 251 6.78 0.77 20.19
C LEU A 251 6.47 0.84 18.69
N PRO A 252 6.95 -0.11 17.88
CA PRO A 252 6.59 -0.16 16.46
C PRO A 252 5.08 -0.23 16.27
N GLU A 253 4.59 0.46 15.26
CA GLU A 253 3.22 0.34 14.80
C GLU A 253 2.93 -1.06 14.24
N HIS A 254 1.69 -1.49 14.34
CA HIS A 254 1.20 -2.64 13.59
C HIS A 254 0.73 -2.17 12.21
N ASN A 255 1.01 -3.00 11.20
CA ASN A 255 0.55 -2.77 9.84
C ASN A 255 -0.38 -3.93 9.48
N TRP A 256 -1.68 -3.70 9.53
CA TRP A 256 -2.68 -4.72 9.22
C TRP A 256 -3.24 -4.47 7.83
N VAL A 257 -3.25 -5.49 6.98
CA VAL A 257 -3.53 -5.34 5.54
C VAL A 257 -4.55 -6.35 5.05
N TRP A 258 -5.25 -6.01 3.97
CA TRP A 258 -6.14 -6.97 3.31
C TRP A 258 -5.34 -8.12 2.69
N SER A 259 -4.49 -7.83 1.70
CA SER A 259 -3.60 -8.81 1.07
C SER A 259 -2.19 -8.70 1.68
N PRO A 260 -1.63 -9.77 2.27
CA PRO A 260 -0.30 -9.70 2.87
C PRO A 260 0.75 -9.42 1.81
N VAL A 261 1.63 -8.46 2.08
CA VAL A 261 2.76 -8.12 1.20
C VAL A 261 3.96 -9.03 1.45
N GLY A 262 4.09 -9.53 2.69
CA GLY A 262 5.18 -10.42 3.11
C GLY A 262 6.41 -9.69 3.67
N ALA A 263 6.37 -8.37 3.76
CA ALA A 263 7.39 -7.53 4.37
C ALA A 263 6.74 -6.24 4.90
N ILE A 264 7.35 -5.61 5.90
CA ILE A 264 6.90 -4.32 6.46
C ILE A 264 7.24 -3.20 5.46
N SER A 265 6.50 -3.15 4.37
CA SER A 265 6.62 -2.17 3.28
C SER A 265 5.41 -2.31 2.36
N MET A 266 4.40 -1.43 2.50
CA MET A 266 3.30 -1.38 1.54
C MET A 266 3.77 -0.99 0.14
N HIS A 267 4.94 -0.36 -0.02
CA HIS A 267 5.45 0.14 -1.30
C HIS A 267 6.00 -0.95 -2.26
N MET A 268 5.32 -2.08 -2.33
CA MET A 268 5.59 -3.26 -3.17
C MET A 268 4.34 -3.59 -4.02
N PRO A 269 3.97 -2.76 -5.01
CA PRO A 269 2.71 -2.90 -5.76
C PRO A 269 2.52 -4.25 -6.45
N GLU A 270 3.60 -4.96 -6.76
CA GLU A 270 3.58 -6.32 -7.29
C GLU A 270 3.02 -7.38 -6.32
N ARG A 271 2.82 -7.01 -5.05
CA ARG A 271 2.24 -7.87 -3.99
C ARG A 271 0.82 -7.48 -3.62
N TYR A 272 0.29 -6.39 -4.17
CA TYR A 272 -1.08 -5.98 -3.93
C TYR A 272 -2.08 -7.02 -4.41
N GLY A 273 -3.25 -7.01 -3.80
CA GLY A 273 -4.38 -7.82 -4.23
C GLY A 273 -4.85 -7.41 -5.63
N TYR A 274 -5.64 -8.28 -6.24
CA TYR A 274 -6.21 -8.05 -7.56
C TYR A 274 -7.64 -7.53 -7.47
N LEU A 275 -7.93 -6.44 -8.18
CA LEU A 275 -9.28 -5.91 -8.34
C LEU A 275 -9.79 -6.19 -9.75
N LYS A 276 -10.75 -7.12 -9.87
CA LYS A 276 -11.42 -7.43 -11.14
C LYS A 276 -12.69 -6.61 -11.25
N PHE A 277 -12.78 -5.71 -12.22
CA PHE A 277 -14.02 -5.01 -12.53
C PHE A 277 -14.97 -5.94 -13.31
N SER A 278 -16.22 -6.02 -12.85
CA SER A 278 -17.30 -6.75 -13.53
C SER A 278 -18.33 -5.76 -14.04
N ASP A 279 -18.79 -5.94 -15.28
CA ASP A 279 -19.91 -5.19 -15.85
C ASP A 279 -21.28 -5.57 -15.25
N LYS A 280 -21.32 -6.62 -14.43
CA LYS A 280 -22.55 -7.06 -13.77
C LYS A 280 -22.85 -6.18 -12.56
N ILE A 281 -24.14 -6.04 -12.28
CA ILE A 281 -24.64 -5.31 -11.12
C ILE A 281 -24.48 -6.18 -9.87
N ALA A 282 -24.06 -5.59 -8.76
CA ALA A 282 -23.91 -6.27 -7.48
C ALA A 282 -25.20 -7.06 -7.11
N GLY A 283 -25.04 -8.31 -6.70
CA GLY A 283 -26.14 -9.21 -6.32
C GLY A 283 -26.98 -9.78 -7.46
N THR A 284 -26.65 -9.55 -8.73
CA THR A 284 -27.38 -10.15 -9.88
C THR A 284 -26.85 -11.52 -10.27
N GLU A 285 -25.54 -11.65 -10.44
CA GLU A 285 -24.88 -12.91 -10.77
C GLU A 285 -23.48 -12.92 -10.16
N ARG A 286 -23.06 -14.08 -9.65
CA ARG A 286 -21.73 -14.25 -9.08
C ARG A 286 -20.72 -14.56 -10.17
N GLU A 287 -19.67 -13.75 -10.22
CA GLU A 287 -18.44 -14.03 -10.93
C GLU A 287 -17.33 -14.51 -10.00
N THR A 288 -16.38 -15.21 -10.57
CA THR A 288 -15.12 -15.54 -9.93
C THR A 288 -13.97 -14.85 -10.65
N PHE A 289 -12.90 -14.61 -9.90
CA PHE A 289 -11.61 -14.21 -10.44
C PHE A 289 -10.66 -15.39 -10.31
N VAL A 290 -9.98 -15.72 -11.42
CA VAL A 290 -8.96 -16.76 -11.46
C VAL A 290 -7.75 -16.15 -12.14
N LEU A 291 -6.62 -16.16 -11.42
CA LEU A 291 -5.37 -15.70 -12.00
C LEU A 291 -4.94 -16.57 -13.17
N SER A 292 -4.60 -15.91 -14.27
CA SER A 292 -4.07 -16.58 -15.45
C SER A 292 -2.72 -17.23 -15.12
N GLU A 293 -2.36 -18.26 -15.88
CA GLU A 293 -1.04 -18.91 -15.72
C GLU A 293 0.11 -17.90 -15.94
N ASN A 294 -0.03 -16.99 -16.91
CA ASN A 294 0.96 -15.93 -17.15
C ASN A 294 1.13 -15.01 -15.94
N GLU A 295 0.03 -14.55 -15.33
CA GLU A 295 0.08 -13.73 -14.11
C GLU A 295 0.78 -14.45 -12.96
N LYS A 296 0.46 -15.74 -12.74
CA LYS A 296 1.14 -16.54 -11.71
C LYS A 296 2.64 -16.68 -11.98
N LEU A 297 3.04 -16.83 -13.24
CA LEU A 297 4.44 -16.96 -13.64
C LEU A 297 5.25 -15.67 -13.48
N LYS A 298 4.61 -14.50 -13.37
CA LYS A 298 5.31 -13.25 -12.99
C LYS A 298 6.04 -13.39 -11.66
N ASN A 299 5.55 -14.20 -10.72
CA ASN A 299 6.23 -14.45 -9.44
C ASN A 299 7.60 -15.12 -9.60
N VAL A 300 7.83 -15.89 -10.67
CA VAL A 300 9.16 -16.47 -10.96
C VAL A 300 10.18 -15.36 -11.21
N LEU A 301 9.80 -14.37 -12.02
CA LEU A 301 10.63 -13.23 -12.35
C LEU A 301 10.84 -12.32 -11.14
N TRP A 302 9.80 -12.07 -10.36
CA TRP A 302 9.94 -11.32 -9.12
C TRP A 302 10.83 -12.01 -8.07
N ALA A 303 10.76 -13.33 -7.95
CA ALA A 303 11.66 -14.08 -7.08
C ALA A 303 13.13 -13.89 -7.50
N VAL A 304 13.41 -13.90 -8.81
CA VAL A 304 14.76 -13.57 -9.32
C VAL A 304 15.13 -12.14 -8.96
N PHE A 305 14.23 -11.17 -9.16
CA PHE A 305 14.47 -9.77 -8.82
C PHE A 305 14.87 -9.60 -7.34
N TYR A 306 14.09 -10.15 -6.40
CA TYR A 306 14.42 -10.05 -4.99
C TYR A 306 15.75 -10.72 -4.64
N ARG A 307 16.04 -11.88 -5.23
CA ARG A 307 17.30 -12.59 -4.99
C ARG A 307 18.50 -11.84 -5.55
N GLU A 308 18.35 -11.20 -6.70
CA GLU A 308 19.36 -10.32 -7.29
C GLU A 308 19.57 -9.08 -6.43
N SER A 309 18.52 -8.48 -5.86
CA SER A 309 18.65 -7.36 -4.91
C SER A 309 19.48 -7.74 -3.67
N VAL A 310 19.14 -8.86 -3.01
CA VAL A 310 19.90 -9.39 -1.86
C VAL A 310 21.34 -9.74 -2.26
N TYR A 311 21.54 -10.36 -3.43
CA TYR A 311 22.87 -10.71 -3.92
C TYR A 311 23.71 -9.45 -4.20
N PHE A 312 23.12 -8.42 -4.81
CA PHE A 312 23.77 -7.16 -5.13
C PHE A 312 24.15 -6.39 -3.86
N GLU A 313 23.29 -6.34 -2.85
CA GLU A 313 23.60 -5.70 -1.56
C GLU A 313 24.88 -6.28 -0.93
N LYS A 314 25.05 -7.60 -1.01
CA LYS A 314 26.21 -8.32 -0.46
C LYS A 314 27.46 -8.26 -1.34
N ASN A 315 27.32 -8.38 -2.65
CA ASN A 315 28.44 -8.59 -3.58
C ASN A 315 28.76 -7.37 -4.45
N LYS A 316 27.93 -6.33 -4.40
CA LYS A 316 28.01 -5.11 -5.23
C LYS A 316 28.10 -5.42 -6.73
N SER A 317 27.45 -6.51 -7.15
CA SER A 317 27.34 -6.99 -8.53
C SER A 317 26.14 -7.93 -8.65
N TYR A 318 25.51 -8.02 -9.82
CA TYR A 318 24.48 -9.03 -10.11
C TYR A 318 25.09 -10.35 -10.60
N THR A 319 24.32 -11.43 -10.68
CA THR A 319 24.84 -12.74 -11.12
C THR A 319 23.96 -13.49 -12.11
N ASP A 320 24.56 -13.89 -13.23
CA ASP A 320 23.92 -14.76 -14.23
C ASP A 320 23.77 -16.22 -13.77
N LYS A 321 24.15 -16.55 -12.53
CA LYS A 321 24.16 -17.92 -12.00
C LYS A 321 22.97 -18.13 -11.07
N LEU A 322 21.90 -18.72 -11.60
CA LEU A 322 20.69 -19.06 -10.83
C LEU A 322 21.01 -19.87 -9.55
N GLY A 323 22.05 -20.72 -9.55
CA GLY A 323 22.48 -21.46 -8.35
C GLY A 323 23.00 -20.59 -7.19
N LYS A 324 23.31 -19.30 -7.43
CA LYS A 324 23.67 -18.32 -6.40
C LYS A 324 22.46 -17.53 -5.86
N LEU A 325 21.29 -17.67 -6.50
CA LEU A 325 20.06 -16.92 -6.19
C LEU A 325 19.05 -17.76 -5.38
N GLY A 326 19.49 -18.83 -4.73
CA GLY A 326 18.60 -19.74 -3.99
C GLY A 326 17.98 -20.83 -4.87
N ASN A 327 17.52 -21.91 -4.23
CA ASN A 327 16.90 -23.06 -4.90
C ASN A 327 15.37 -22.97 -4.98
N ASP A 328 14.77 -22.08 -4.20
CA ASP A 328 13.34 -21.84 -4.09
C ASP A 328 12.72 -21.33 -5.39
N ILE A 329 13.44 -20.53 -6.19
CA ILE A 329 12.98 -20.08 -7.52
C ILE A 329 12.53 -21.26 -8.41
N LYS A 330 13.24 -22.39 -8.36
CA LYS A 330 12.94 -23.57 -9.19
C LYS A 330 11.62 -24.25 -8.82
N SER A 331 11.09 -23.99 -7.63
CA SER A 331 9.79 -24.54 -7.20
C SER A 331 8.59 -23.74 -7.71
N LEU A 332 8.84 -22.54 -8.27
CA LEU A 332 7.78 -21.61 -8.71
C LEU A 332 7.28 -21.89 -10.13
N TYR A 333 7.93 -22.79 -10.89
CA TYR A 333 7.54 -23.09 -12.28
C TYR A 333 7.88 -24.52 -12.70
N ASP A 334 7.16 -25.02 -13.71
CA ASP A 334 7.47 -26.30 -14.36
C ASP A 334 8.62 -26.13 -15.37
N ASN A 335 9.81 -26.62 -15.03
CA ASN A 335 11.00 -26.52 -15.88
C ASN A 335 10.93 -27.35 -17.19
N LYS A 336 9.91 -28.19 -17.37
CA LYS A 336 9.64 -28.88 -18.64
C LYS A 336 8.82 -28.00 -19.59
N LYS A 337 8.02 -27.08 -19.04
CA LYS A 337 7.18 -26.15 -19.80
C LYS A 337 7.84 -24.79 -19.99
N TYR A 338 8.70 -24.38 -19.06
CA TYR A 338 9.28 -23.04 -19.06
C TYR A 338 10.81 -23.06 -18.89
N ASN A 339 11.47 -22.16 -19.59
CA ASN A 339 12.90 -21.95 -19.53
C ASN A 339 13.21 -20.56 -18.95
N LEU A 340 13.79 -20.54 -17.75
CA LEU A 340 14.29 -19.34 -17.09
C LEU A 340 15.77 -19.15 -17.46
N ARG A 341 16.14 -17.96 -17.92
CA ARG A 341 17.52 -17.55 -18.19
C ARG A 341 17.81 -16.20 -17.54
N ILE A 342 19.06 -16.02 -17.10
CA ILE A 342 19.53 -14.76 -16.53
C ILE A 342 20.76 -14.33 -17.32
N ALA A 343 20.81 -13.07 -17.73
CA ALA A 343 22.01 -12.39 -18.19
C ALA A 343 22.31 -11.27 -17.20
N ALA A 344 23.55 -11.14 -16.74
CA ALA A 344 23.93 -10.14 -15.75
C ALA A 344 25.31 -9.55 -16.02
N SER A 345 25.49 -8.32 -15.55
CA SER A 345 26.77 -7.62 -15.44
C SER A 345 26.92 -7.11 -14.00
N ASN A 346 27.94 -6.30 -13.73
CA ASN A 346 28.08 -5.69 -12.41
C ASN A 346 26.92 -4.75 -12.05
N ASN A 347 26.25 -4.13 -13.04
CA ASN A 347 25.32 -3.02 -12.78
C ASN A 347 23.90 -3.24 -13.31
N THR A 348 23.63 -4.34 -14.01
CA THR A 348 22.32 -4.66 -14.56
C THR A 348 22.15 -6.17 -14.70
N PHE A 349 20.91 -6.64 -14.68
CA PHE A 349 20.53 -7.99 -15.09
C PHE A 349 19.24 -7.96 -15.92
N GLU A 350 19.04 -9.02 -16.70
CA GLU A 350 17.75 -9.38 -17.30
C GLU A 350 17.48 -10.85 -16.99
N ALA A 351 16.35 -11.13 -16.36
CA ALA A 351 15.83 -12.48 -16.23
C ALA A 351 14.66 -12.66 -17.21
N THR A 352 14.75 -13.67 -18.08
CA THR A 352 13.75 -13.98 -19.10
C THR A 352 13.15 -15.36 -18.80
N LEU A 353 11.82 -15.45 -18.77
CA LEU A 353 11.07 -16.70 -18.75
C LEU A 353 10.40 -16.90 -20.11
N LYS A 354 10.58 -18.08 -20.71
CA LYS A 354 9.94 -18.45 -21.99
C LYS A 354 9.23 -19.79 -21.88
N SER A 355 8.07 -19.93 -22.50
CA SER A 355 7.47 -21.25 -22.72
C SER A 355 8.26 -22.06 -23.74
N THR A 356 8.27 -23.39 -23.60
CA THR A 356 9.00 -24.29 -24.52
C THR A 356 8.38 -24.34 -25.91
N ASP A 357 7.09 -24.01 -26.05
CA ASP A 357 6.42 -23.82 -27.33
C ASP A 357 6.68 -22.45 -27.98
N GLY A 358 7.37 -21.55 -27.28
CA GLY A 358 7.75 -20.22 -27.76
C GLY A 358 6.60 -19.19 -27.81
N LYS A 359 5.39 -19.54 -27.37
CA LYS A 359 4.22 -18.64 -27.42
C LYS A 359 4.20 -17.58 -26.34
N MET A 360 4.91 -17.81 -25.24
CA MET A 360 5.01 -16.86 -24.14
C MET A 360 6.47 -16.53 -23.88
N ARG A 361 6.73 -15.24 -23.75
CA ARG A 361 7.97 -14.67 -23.26
C ARG A 361 7.63 -13.54 -22.31
N MET A 362 8.28 -13.51 -21.16
CA MET A 362 8.28 -12.37 -20.25
C MET A 362 9.70 -12.14 -19.72
N PHE A 363 10.01 -10.91 -19.33
CA PHE A 363 11.28 -10.60 -18.69
C PHE A 363 11.15 -9.54 -17.60
N ILE A 364 12.11 -9.51 -16.68
CA ILE A 364 12.30 -8.49 -15.66
C ILE A 364 13.76 -8.05 -15.66
N THR A 365 14.01 -6.80 -15.30
CA THR A 365 15.35 -6.24 -15.15
C THR A 365 15.56 -5.72 -13.73
N GLN A 366 16.71 -5.10 -13.45
CA GLN A 366 16.94 -4.38 -12.21
C GLN A 366 15.95 -3.22 -11.97
N GLU A 367 15.19 -2.81 -13.00
CA GLU A 367 14.13 -1.80 -12.88
C GLU A 367 12.83 -2.36 -12.31
N GLY A 368 12.75 -3.66 -11.97
CA GLY A 368 11.64 -4.18 -11.17
C GLY A 368 10.28 -3.99 -11.83
N SER A 369 10.14 -4.43 -13.08
CA SER A 369 8.86 -4.50 -13.78
C SER A 369 8.85 -5.68 -14.74
N VAL A 370 7.78 -6.46 -14.74
CA VAL A 370 7.63 -7.59 -15.67
C VAL A 370 7.06 -7.10 -16.99
N VAL A 371 7.75 -7.39 -18.09
CA VAL A 371 7.33 -7.03 -19.45
C VAL A 371 7.03 -8.28 -20.25
N GLU A 372 5.84 -8.32 -20.84
CA GLU A 372 5.41 -9.30 -21.84
C GLU A 372 5.56 -8.66 -23.24
N PRO A 373 6.69 -8.86 -23.95
CA PRO A 373 6.86 -8.32 -25.29
C PRO A 373 5.81 -8.89 -26.25
N ASN A 374 5.18 -7.99 -27.00
CA ASN A 374 4.23 -8.31 -28.07
C ASN A 374 4.87 -9.14 -29.20
#